data_AF-A0A835IGW9-F1
#
_entry.id   AF-A0A835IGW9-F1
#
_cell.length_a   1.000
_cell.length_b   1.000
_cell.length_c   1.000
_cell.angle_alpha   90.00
_cell.angle_beta   90.00
_cell.angle_gamma   90.00
#
_symmetry.space_group_name_H-M   'P 1'
#
loop_
_entity.id
_entity.type
_entity.pdbx_description
1 polymer ?
#
loop_
_entity_poly.entity_id
_entity_poly.type
_entity_poly.pdbx_seq_one_letter_code
_entity_poly.pdbx_strand_id
1 'polypeptide(L)'
;MKTEGVTKVPGVNLIELNGNMHRFLSGHKSHPESYNIHRKWPEISTKLRSMLGYSPDTVQVLFDIEEEENEHVLSIHSEKLAIAFGFLHLAPEDTIY
;
A
#
# COMPACT_ATOMS: atom_id res chain seq x y z
N MET A 1 16.99 0.43 -13.92
CA MET A 1 18.20 -0.35 -14.25
C MET A 1 17.81 -1.74 -14.79
N LYS A 2 18.29 -2.11 -15.98
CA LYS A 2 18.31 -3.50 -16.47
C LYS A 2 19.72 -4.05 -16.23
N THR A 3 19.89 -4.88 -15.21
CA THR A 3 21.12 -5.62 -14.96
C THR A 3 20.76 -6.96 -14.35
N GLU A 4 21.07 -8.03 -15.08
CA GLU A 4 21.47 -9.34 -14.58
C GLU A 4 20.51 -10.05 -13.59
N GLY A 5 19.65 -10.91 -14.14
CA GLY A 5 19.42 -12.27 -13.62
C GLY A 5 18.91 -12.50 -12.19
N VAL A 6 18.60 -11.48 -11.39
CA VAL A 6 17.95 -11.66 -10.08
C VAL A 6 16.47 -11.37 -10.25
N THR A 7 15.66 -12.42 -10.43
CA THR A 7 14.21 -12.31 -10.25
C THR A 7 13.96 -12.11 -8.76
N LYS A 8 14.01 -10.86 -8.28
CA LYS A 8 13.49 -10.54 -6.95
C LYS A 8 12.02 -10.94 -6.97
N VAL A 9 11.65 -11.92 -6.15
CA VAL A 9 10.24 -12.23 -5.92
C VAL A 9 9.64 -10.93 -5.37
N PRO A 10 8.70 -10.31 -6.08
CA PRO A 10 8.11 -9.07 -5.60
C PRO A 10 7.41 -9.34 -4.26
N GLY A 11 7.59 -8.43 -3.30
CA GLY A 11 6.93 -8.52 -2.00
C GLY A 11 5.42 -8.66 -2.19
N VAL A 12 4.85 -9.67 -1.53
CA VAL A 12 3.43 -9.96 -1.57
C VAL A 12 2.89 -9.88 -0.16
N ASN A 13 1.83 -9.12 0.03
CA ASN A 13 1.05 -9.18 1.25
C ASN A 13 -0.27 -9.92 0.99
N LEU A 14 -0.64 -10.79 1.93
CA LEU A 14 -1.92 -11.47 1.94
C LEU A 14 -2.71 -11.02 3.16
N ILE A 15 -4.01 -10.83 2.99
CA ILE A 15 -4.98 -10.63 4.07
C ILE A 15 -6.07 -11.67 3.90
N GLU A 16 -6.40 -12.40 4.97
CA GLU A 16 -7.66 -13.15 5.02
C GLU A 16 -8.77 -12.27 5.60
N LEU A 17 -9.85 -12.10 4.83
CA LEU A 17 -11.04 -11.37 5.27
C LEU A 17 -12.31 -12.11 4.85
N ASN A 18 -13.19 -12.37 5.80
CA ASN A 18 -14.46 -13.08 5.56
C ASN A 18 -14.27 -14.43 4.83
N GLY A 19 -13.18 -15.14 5.14
CA GLY A 19 -12.81 -16.42 4.51
C GLY A 19 -12.27 -16.30 3.07
N ASN A 20 -11.98 -15.08 2.60
CA ASN A 20 -11.38 -14.83 1.29
C ASN A 20 -9.94 -14.35 1.44
N MET A 21 -9.05 -14.90 0.63
CA MET A 21 -7.65 -14.47 0.56
C MET A 21 -7.48 -13.33 -0.43
N HIS A 22 -7.06 -12.17 0.07
CA HIS A 22 -6.77 -10.98 -0.72
C HIS A 22 -5.26 -10.80 -0.88
N ARG A 23 -4.79 -10.77 -2.13
CA ARG A 23 -3.36 -10.65 -2.45
C ARG A 23 -3.04 -9.26 -2.98
N PHE A 24 -2.10 -8.59 -2.33
CA PHE A 24 -1.59 -7.27 -2.72
C PHE A 24 -0.16 -7.39 -3.19
N LEU A 25 0.10 -6.83 -4.36
CA LEU A 25 1.41 -6.86 -5.02
C LEU A 25 1.78 -5.42 -5.38
N SER A 26 3.01 -5.03 -5.09
CA SER A 26 3.42 -3.63 -5.30
C SER A 26 3.28 -3.22 -6.76
N GLY A 27 2.62 -2.08 -7.00
CA GLY A 27 2.36 -1.55 -8.34
C GLY A 27 1.29 -2.29 -9.17
N HIS A 28 0.71 -3.38 -8.66
CA HIS A 28 -0.31 -4.15 -9.38
C HIS A 28 -1.73 -3.68 -9.07
N LYS A 29 -2.49 -3.35 -10.13
CA LYS A 29 -3.91 -2.96 -10.05
C LYS A 29 -4.88 -4.14 -10.25
N SER A 30 -4.41 -5.38 -10.12
CA SER A 30 -5.20 -6.58 -10.42
C SER A 30 -6.29 -6.90 -9.39
N HIS A 31 -6.31 -6.21 -8.24
CA HIS A 31 -7.39 -6.34 -7.27
C HIS A 31 -8.67 -5.69 -7.84
N PRO A 32 -9.85 -6.35 -7.78
CA PRO A 32 -11.11 -5.78 -8.27
C PRO A 32 -11.42 -4.38 -7.70
N GLU A 33 -10.99 -4.13 -6.47
CA GLU A 33 -11.19 -2.88 -5.75
C GLU A 33 -9.96 -1.97 -5.70
N SER A 34 -8.95 -2.23 -6.56
CA SER A 34 -7.69 -1.49 -6.56
C SER A 34 -7.90 0.04 -6.54
N TYR A 35 -8.86 0.55 -7.30
CA TYR A 35 -9.20 1.97 -7.31
C TYR A 35 -9.59 2.51 -5.93
N ASN A 36 -10.48 1.82 -5.20
CA ASN A 36 -10.92 2.24 -3.87
C ASN A 36 -9.77 2.19 -2.86
N ILE A 37 -8.98 1.12 -2.91
CA ILE A 37 -7.83 0.92 -2.04
C ILE A 37 -6.81 2.05 -2.23
N HIS A 38 -6.45 2.36 -3.48
CA HIS A 38 -5.52 3.46 -3.77
C HIS A 38 -6.05 4.82 -3.33
N ARG A 39 -7.37 5.07 -3.46
CA ARG A 39 -7.99 6.31 -2.97
C ARG A 39 -8.07 6.42 -1.45
N LYS A 40 -8.11 5.29 -0.74
CA LYS A 40 -8.19 5.30 0.72
C LYS A 40 -6.88 5.71 1.38
N TRP A 41 -5.74 5.37 0.76
CA TRP A 41 -4.42 5.64 1.34
C TRP A 41 -4.14 7.13 1.60
N PRO A 42 -4.42 8.08 0.68
CA PRO A 42 -4.30 9.52 0.94
C PRO A 42 -5.12 10.01 2.16
N GLU A 43 -6.30 9.45 2.38
CA GLU A 43 -7.12 9.79 3.56
C GLU A 43 -6.44 9.34 4.86
N ILE A 44 -5.89 8.12 4.86
CA ILE A 44 -5.18 7.55 6.00
C ILE A 44 -3.89 8.35 6.27
N SER A 45 -3.08 8.59 5.23
CA SER A 45 -1.82 9.32 5.37
C SER A 45 -2.03 10.74 5.88
N THR A 46 -3.06 11.44 5.38
CA THR A 46 -3.41 12.80 5.84
C THR A 46 -3.80 12.80 7.32
N LYS A 47 -4.61 11.83 7.76
CA LYS A 47 -4.97 11.70 9.18
C LYS A 47 -3.76 11.38 10.07
N LEU A 48 -2.91 10.44 9.65
CA LEU A 48 -1.70 10.07 10.38
C LEU A 48 -0.74 11.27 10.49
N ARG A 49 -0.55 12.04 9.40
CA ARG A 49 0.23 13.28 9.38
C ARG A 49 -0.32 14.29 10.39
N SER A 50 -1.63 14.55 10.33
CA SER A 50 -2.29 15.57 11.15
C SER A 50 -2.38 15.21 12.63
N MET A 51 -2.56 13.93 12.98
CA MET A 51 -2.84 13.51 14.36
C MET A 51 -1.59 13.03 15.10
N LEU A 52 -0.67 12.36 14.39
CA LEU A 52 0.46 11.66 14.99
C LEU A 52 1.82 12.16 14.48
N GLY A 53 1.82 13.17 13.60
CA GLY A 53 3.06 13.68 12.99
C GLY A 53 3.76 12.66 12.09
N TYR A 54 3.01 11.69 11.52
CA TYR A 54 3.58 10.68 10.63
C TYR A 54 4.29 11.36 9.45
N SER A 55 5.58 11.05 9.28
CA SER A 55 6.37 11.45 8.12
C SER A 55 6.83 10.18 7.41
N PRO A 56 6.37 9.92 6.17
CA PRO A 56 6.84 8.76 5.42
C PRO A 56 8.33 8.90 5.13
N ASP A 57 9.06 7.81 5.31
CA ASP A 57 10.45 7.73 4.87
C ASP A 57 10.50 7.69 3.33
N THR A 58 10.79 8.83 2.72
CA THR A 58 10.89 9.01 1.27
C THR A 58 12.29 8.68 0.74
N VAL A 59 13.27 8.41 1.62
CA VAL A 59 14.69 8.26 1.26
C VAL A 59 14.93 7.08 0.33
N GLN A 60 14.13 6.01 0.43
CA GLN A 60 14.24 4.85 -0.47
C GLN A 60 13.55 5.05 -1.84
N VAL A 61 12.67 6.05 -1.98
CA VAL A 61 11.88 6.29 -3.22
C VAL A 61 12.49 7.45 -4.05
N LEU A 62 13.20 8.36 -3.38
CA LEU A 62 13.88 9.53 -3.96
C LEU A 62 14.94 9.22 -5.03
N PHE A 63 15.35 7.96 -5.22
CA PHE A 63 16.30 7.61 -6.27
C PHE A 63 15.71 7.56 -7.68
N ASP A 64 14.38 7.65 -7.87
CA ASP A 64 13.79 7.56 -9.22
C ASP A 64 12.69 8.58 -9.55
N ILE A 65 12.08 9.33 -8.61
CA ILE A 65 10.89 10.16 -8.95
C ILE A 65 10.74 11.42 -8.05
N GLU A 66 10.22 12.53 -8.59
CA GLU A 66 10.02 13.85 -7.94
C GLU A 66 9.09 13.79 -6.70
N GLU A 67 9.24 14.73 -5.76
CA GLU A 67 8.56 14.78 -4.43
C GLU A 67 7.03 14.64 -4.48
N GLU A 68 6.36 15.16 -5.51
CA GLU A 68 4.90 15.07 -5.66
C GLU A 68 4.45 13.69 -6.18
N GLU A 69 5.32 13.01 -6.91
CA GLU A 69 5.13 11.66 -7.41
C GLU A 69 5.53 10.60 -6.34
N ASN A 70 6.37 10.98 -5.37
CA ASN A 70 6.81 10.12 -4.27
C ASN A 70 5.67 9.67 -3.36
N GLU A 71 4.67 10.51 -3.06
CA GLU A 71 3.52 10.07 -2.25
C GLU A 71 2.64 9.04 -2.98
N HIS A 72 2.51 9.19 -4.30
CA HIS A 72 1.81 8.21 -5.13
C HIS A 72 2.58 6.89 -5.21
N VAL A 73 3.91 6.93 -5.36
CA VAL A 73 4.74 5.73 -5.43
C VAL A 73 4.75 5.01 -4.08
N LEU A 74 4.80 5.75 -2.97
CA LEU A 74 4.62 5.16 -1.64
C LEU A 74 3.24 4.51 -1.47
N SER A 75 2.20 4.96 -2.17
CA SER A 75 0.85 4.34 -2.09
C SER A 75 0.75 3.01 -2.85
N ILE A 76 1.78 2.63 -3.63
CA ILE A 76 1.77 1.37 -4.38
C ILE A 76 2.39 0.21 -3.61
N HIS A 77 2.96 0.44 -2.42
CA HIS A 77 3.51 -0.64 -1.61
C HIS A 77 2.41 -1.60 -1.16
N SER A 78 2.65 -2.89 -1.37
CA SER A 78 1.69 -3.95 -1.03
C SER A 78 1.19 -3.89 0.42
N GLU A 79 2.02 -3.45 1.36
CA GLU A 79 1.71 -3.28 2.78
C GLU A 79 0.67 -2.17 2.99
N LYS A 80 0.86 -1.03 2.32
CA LYS A 80 -0.03 0.12 2.42
C LYS A 80 -1.36 -0.14 1.73
N LEU A 81 -1.35 -0.91 0.65
CA LEU A 81 -2.56 -1.42 0.00
C LEU A 81 -3.33 -2.36 0.93
N ALA A 82 -2.64 -3.27 1.62
CA ALA A 82 -3.22 -4.15 2.63
C ALA A 82 -3.88 -3.34 3.77
N ILE A 83 -3.19 -2.36 4.33
CA ILE A 83 -3.75 -1.48 5.37
C ILE A 83 -4.97 -0.72 4.86
N ALA A 84 -4.87 -0.11 3.67
CA ALA A 84 -5.96 0.64 3.05
C ALA A 84 -7.20 -0.25 2.78
N PHE A 85 -6.98 -1.49 2.34
CA PHE A 85 -8.03 -2.48 2.17
C PHE A 85 -8.70 -2.83 3.51
N GLY A 86 -7.92 -3.01 4.58
CA GLY A 86 -8.44 -3.19 5.93
C GLY A 86 -9.34 -2.04 6.37
N PHE A 87 -8.90 -0.79 6.21
CA PHE A 87 -9.72 0.40 6.55
C PHE A 87 -11.01 0.57 5.72
N LEU A 88 -11.12 -0.10 4.57
CA LEU A 88 -12.35 -0.06 3.75
C LEU A 88 -13.38 -1.08 4.21
N HIS A 89 -12.94 -2.21 4.78
CA HIS A 89 -13.80 -3.37 4.99
C HIS A 89 -13.94 -3.81 6.44
N LEU A 90 -13.03 -3.38 7.31
CA LEU A 90 -13.03 -3.75 8.72
C LEU A 90 -13.80 -2.72 9.54
N ALA A 91 -14.77 -3.21 10.31
CA ALA A 91 -15.29 -2.53 11.49
C ALA A 91 -14.25 -2.55 12.63
N PRO A 92 -14.38 -1.68 13.65
CA PRO A 92 -13.44 -1.63 14.77
C PRO A 92 -13.25 -2.97 15.51
N GLU A 93 -14.24 -3.86 15.46
CA GLU A 93 -14.25 -5.17 16.10
C GLU A 93 -13.78 -6.32 15.18
N ASP A 94 -13.53 -6.05 13.89
CA ASP A 94 -13.15 -7.07 12.93
C ASP A 94 -11.68 -7.47 13.10
N THR A 95 -11.41 -8.78 12.98
CA THR A 95 -10.07 -9.36 13.03
C THR A 95 -9.65 -9.83 11.65
N ILE A 96 -8.42 -9.49 11.25
CA ILE A 96 -7.76 -10.05 10.07
C ILE A 96 -6.63 -11.00 10.47
N TYR A 97 -6.43 -12.03 9.66
CA TYR A 97 -5.36 -13.02 9.79
C TYR A 97 -4.37 -12.92 8.62
#